data_AF-B4RM30-F1
#
_entry.id   AF-B4RM30-F1
#
_cell.length_a   1.000
_cell.length_b   1.000
_cell.length_c   1.000
_cell.angle_alpha   90.00
_cell.angle_beta   90.00
_cell.angle_gamma   90.00
#
_symmetry.space_group_name_H-M   'P 1'
#
loop_
_entity.id
_entity.type
_entity.pdbx_description
1 polymer ?
#
loop_
_entity_poly.entity_id
_entity_poly.type
_entity_poly.pdbx_seq_one_letter_code
_entity_poly.pdbx_strand_id
1 'polypeptide(L)'
;MNKTLYRVIFNRKRGAVVAVAETTKREGKSCADSGSGSVYVKSVSFIPTHSKAFCFSALGFSLCLALGTVNIAFADGIITDKAAPKTQQATILQTGNGIPQVNIQTPTSAGVSVNQYAQFDVGNRGAILNNSRSNTQTQLGGWIQGNPWLTRGEARVVVNQINSSHPSQLNGYIEVGGRRAEVVIANPAGIAVNGGGFINASRATLTTGQPQYQAGDFSGFKIRQGNAVIAGHGLDARDTDFTRILVCQQNHLDQYGRTSRHS
;
A
#
# COMPACT_ATOMS: atom_id res chain seq x y z
N MET A 1 9.45 -52.93 -56.70
CA MET A 1 10.41 -51.91 -56.24
C MET A 1 9.62 -50.78 -55.60
N ASN A 2 9.74 -50.64 -54.28
CA ASN A 2 8.80 -49.89 -53.45
C ASN A 2 9.09 -48.36 -53.49
N LYS A 3 8.08 -47.55 -53.83
CA LYS A 3 8.19 -46.12 -54.19
C LYS A 3 7.67 -45.15 -53.09
N THR A 4 7.69 -45.55 -51.82
CA THR A 4 7.07 -44.77 -50.74
C THR A 4 7.90 -44.77 -49.46
N LEU A 5 9.07 -44.12 -49.50
CA LEU A 5 9.77 -43.70 -48.29
C LEU A 5 9.82 -42.17 -48.25
N TYR A 6 9.21 -41.59 -47.21
CA TYR A 6 9.17 -40.15 -46.97
C TYR A 6 9.76 -39.88 -45.59
N ARG A 7 10.60 -38.85 -45.50
CA ARG A 7 11.15 -38.37 -44.22
C ARG A 7 10.38 -37.15 -43.76
N VAL A 8 10.25 -36.99 -42.45
CA VAL A 8 9.46 -35.91 -41.86
C VAL A 8 10.42 -34.82 -41.36
N ILE A 9 10.29 -33.59 -41.88
CA ILE A 9 11.18 -32.44 -41.55
C ILE A 9 10.33 -31.26 -41.06
N PHE A 10 10.79 -30.57 -40.00
CA PHE A 10 10.15 -29.36 -39.50
C PHE A 10 10.45 -28.15 -40.39
N ASN A 11 9.42 -27.53 -40.98
CA ASN A 11 9.57 -26.32 -41.78
C ASN A 11 9.33 -25.07 -40.94
N ARG A 12 10.41 -24.32 -40.67
CA ARG A 12 10.37 -23.12 -39.82
C ARG A 12 9.47 -22.00 -40.36
N LYS A 13 9.29 -21.88 -41.68
CA LYS A 13 8.39 -20.86 -42.26
C LYS A 13 6.91 -21.21 -42.08
N ARG A 14 6.59 -22.51 -41.92
CA ARG A 14 5.22 -23.00 -41.75
C ARG A 14 4.88 -23.43 -40.32
N GLY A 15 5.88 -23.50 -39.43
CA GLY A 15 5.68 -23.91 -38.03
C GLY A 15 5.18 -25.35 -37.86
N ALA A 16 5.33 -26.22 -38.86
CA ALA A 16 4.79 -27.58 -38.87
C ALA A 16 5.78 -28.61 -39.43
N VAL A 17 5.58 -29.88 -39.09
CA VAL A 17 6.38 -31.00 -39.62
C VAL A 17 5.75 -31.52 -40.91
N VAL A 18 6.53 -31.62 -41.98
CA VAL A 18 6.06 -31.96 -43.33
C VAL A 18 6.80 -33.19 -43.83
N ALA A 19 6.09 -34.12 -44.49
CA ALA A 19 6.68 -35.26 -45.17
C ALA A 19 7.32 -34.82 -46.49
N VAL A 20 8.59 -35.16 -46.70
CA VAL A 20 9.39 -34.78 -47.87
C VAL A 20 10.09 -36.01 -48.43
N ALA A 21 10.35 -36.03 -49.73
CA ALA A 21 11.18 -37.05 -50.36
C ALA A 21 12.57 -37.08 -49.74
N GLU A 22 13.12 -38.29 -49.58
CA GLU A 22 14.37 -38.57 -48.87
C GLU A 22 15.62 -37.85 -49.39
N THR A 23 15.61 -37.40 -50.64
CA THR A 23 16.71 -36.71 -51.33
C THR A 23 16.86 -35.23 -50.99
N THR A 24 16.04 -34.68 -50.09
CA THR A 24 16.13 -33.27 -49.71
C THR A 24 17.21 -32.99 -48.64
N LYS A 25 18.13 -32.08 -48.96
CA LYS A 25 19.22 -31.66 -48.06
C LYS A 25 18.67 -30.78 -46.92
N ARG A 26 18.96 -31.17 -45.68
CA ARG A 26 18.65 -30.40 -44.46
C ARG A 26 19.72 -29.32 -44.27
N GLU A 27 19.32 -28.06 -44.18
CA GLU A 27 20.20 -27.00 -43.69
C GLU A 27 20.16 -26.98 -42.15
N GLY A 28 21.28 -27.29 -41.51
CA GLY A 28 21.40 -27.20 -40.07
C GLY A 28 22.79 -27.50 -39.54
N LYS A 29 23.44 -26.43 -39.05
CA LYS A 29 24.41 -26.33 -37.93
C LYS A 29 25.61 -27.28 -37.93
N SER A 30 26.81 -26.70 -38.01
CA SER A 30 27.98 -27.19 -37.29
C SER A 30 28.33 -26.23 -36.14
N CYS A 31 28.66 -26.83 -35.01
CA CYS A 31 29.37 -26.21 -33.89
C CYS A 31 30.76 -26.87 -33.82
N ALA A 32 31.78 -26.02 -33.66
CA ALA A 32 33.17 -26.28 -33.25
C ALA A 32 34.03 -27.24 -34.10
N ASP A 33 35.08 -26.70 -34.73
CA ASP A 33 36.45 -27.08 -34.37
C ASP A 33 37.48 -26.00 -34.80
N SER A 34 38.60 -26.06 -34.10
CA SER A 34 39.82 -25.28 -33.93
C SER A 34 40.52 -24.63 -35.14
N GLY A 35 41.21 -23.50 -34.89
CA GLY A 35 42.54 -23.25 -35.47
C GLY A 35 42.77 -21.95 -36.26
N SER A 36 43.43 -20.99 -35.60
CA SER A 36 44.44 -20.04 -36.12
C SER A 36 44.08 -19.01 -37.22
N GLY A 37 44.37 -17.72 -36.95
CA GLY A 37 44.52 -16.71 -38.02
C GLY A 37 44.14 -15.28 -37.62
N SER A 38 45.15 -14.52 -37.21
CA SER A 38 45.22 -13.06 -37.00
C SER A 38 44.42 -12.17 -38.00
N VAL A 39 43.79 -11.10 -37.52
CA VAL A 39 44.20 -9.67 -37.72
C VAL A 39 43.03 -8.72 -37.35
N TYR A 40 43.39 -7.78 -36.47
CA TYR A 40 42.85 -6.47 -36.13
C TYR A 40 42.07 -5.67 -37.20
N VAL A 41 40.90 -5.11 -36.87
CA VAL A 41 40.61 -3.64 -36.97
C VAL A 41 39.44 -3.24 -36.04
N LYS A 42 39.63 -2.17 -35.26
CA LYS A 42 38.58 -1.41 -34.54
C LYS A 42 37.74 -0.60 -35.53
N SER A 43 36.42 -0.56 -35.38
CA SER A 43 35.61 0.61 -35.75
C SER A 43 34.34 0.69 -34.90
N VAL A 44 33.93 1.93 -34.66
CA VAL A 44 33.11 2.41 -33.55
C VAL A 44 31.63 2.46 -33.93
N SER A 45 30.80 2.25 -32.91
CA SER A 45 29.37 2.55 -32.71
C SER A 45 28.58 3.18 -33.87
N PHE A 46 27.52 2.49 -34.30
CA PHE A 46 26.33 3.12 -34.84
C PHE A 46 25.08 2.47 -34.23
N ILE A 47 24.35 3.26 -33.43
CA ILE A 47 22.98 2.99 -33.02
C ILE A 47 22.09 3.30 -34.24
N PRO A 48 21.14 2.42 -34.58
CA PRO A 48 19.85 2.91 -35.03
C PRO A 48 18.73 2.33 -34.16
N THR A 49 17.90 3.28 -33.77
CA THR A 49 16.70 3.21 -32.99
C THR A 49 15.60 2.37 -33.69
N HIS A 50 14.75 1.73 -32.86
CA HIS A 50 13.42 1.17 -33.15
C HIS A 50 13.29 -0.23 -33.79
N SER A 51 12.84 -1.21 -32.99
CA SER A 51 11.59 -1.96 -33.25
C SER A 51 11.21 -2.84 -32.04
N LYS A 52 10.08 -2.50 -31.40
CA LYS A 52 9.35 -3.36 -30.46
C LYS A 52 8.66 -4.48 -31.25
N ALA A 53 8.67 -5.72 -30.75
CA ALA A 53 7.55 -6.66 -30.92
C ALA A 53 7.71 -7.86 -29.95
N PHE A 54 7.48 -7.59 -28.67
CA PHE A 54 6.87 -8.58 -27.79
C PHE A 54 5.46 -8.83 -28.35
N CYS A 55 5.22 -9.97 -29.00
CA CYS A 55 3.87 -10.35 -29.44
C CYS A 55 3.07 -10.87 -28.24
N PHE A 56 2.76 -9.99 -27.28
CA PHE A 56 1.50 -10.10 -26.56
C PHE A 56 0.43 -9.61 -27.54
N SER A 57 -0.57 -10.44 -27.85
CA SER A 57 -1.66 -10.00 -28.72
C SER A 57 -2.30 -8.74 -28.12
N ALA A 58 -2.18 -7.61 -28.82
CA ALA A 58 -2.62 -6.29 -28.37
C ALA A 58 -4.13 -6.23 -28.07
N LEU A 59 -4.91 -7.18 -28.61
CA LEU A 59 -6.34 -7.30 -28.35
C LEU A 59 -6.69 -7.84 -26.96
N GLY A 60 -5.88 -8.74 -26.39
CA GLY A 60 -6.17 -9.32 -25.07
C GLY A 60 -5.92 -8.33 -23.91
N PHE A 61 -4.85 -7.55 -24.01
CA PHE A 61 -4.51 -6.55 -22.99
C PHE A 61 -5.41 -5.30 -23.09
N SER A 62 -5.83 -4.91 -24.29
CA SER A 62 -6.73 -3.77 -24.50
C SER A 62 -8.15 -4.03 -23.98
N LEU A 63 -8.62 -5.29 -23.98
CA LEU A 63 -9.93 -5.65 -23.44
C LEU A 63 -9.94 -5.71 -21.91
N CYS A 64 -8.84 -6.14 -21.28
CA CYS A 64 -8.68 -6.03 -19.82
C CYS A 64 -8.66 -4.57 -19.33
N LEU A 65 -8.20 -3.62 -20.16
CA LEU A 65 -8.23 -2.19 -19.86
C LEU A 65 -9.60 -1.52 -20.09
N ALA A 66 -10.52 -2.16 -20.82
CA ALA A 66 -11.78 -1.55 -21.24
C ALA A 66 -12.97 -1.82 -20.29
N LEU A 67 -12.90 -2.83 -19.42
CA LEU A 67 -14.05 -3.24 -18.57
C LEU A 67 -13.73 -3.54 -17.09
N GLY A 68 -12.49 -3.38 -16.63
CA GLY A 68 -12.13 -3.74 -15.26
C GLY A 68 -11.18 -2.74 -14.63
N THR A 69 -11.69 -1.96 -13.69
CA THR A 69 -10.83 -1.25 -12.74
C THR A 69 -9.93 -2.29 -12.06
N VAL A 70 -8.61 -2.15 -12.25
CA VAL A 70 -7.63 -2.85 -11.44
C VAL A 70 -7.77 -2.29 -10.02
N ASN A 71 -8.64 -2.92 -9.23
CA ASN A 71 -8.63 -2.77 -7.79
C ASN A 71 -7.32 -3.42 -7.32
N ILE A 72 -6.29 -2.61 -7.14
CA ILE A 72 -5.12 -3.02 -6.36
C ILE A 72 -5.67 -3.20 -4.94
N ALA A 73 -6.05 -4.42 -4.60
CA ALA A 73 -6.38 -4.79 -3.23
C ALA A 73 -5.07 -4.75 -2.44
N PHE A 74 -4.84 -3.65 -1.74
CA PHE A 74 -3.82 -3.60 -0.69
C PHE A 74 -4.27 -4.62 0.36
N ALA A 75 -3.37 -5.50 0.77
CA ALA A 75 -3.67 -6.45 1.83
C ALA A 75 -4.07 -5.68 3.08
N ASP A 76 -5.27 -5.94 3.61
CA ASP A 76 -5.69 -5.39 4.91
C ASP A 76 -4.60 -5.70 5.95
N GLY A 77 -4.17 -4.68 6.70
CA GLY A 77 -3.09 -4.91 7.65
C GLY A 77 -2.58 -3.68 8.38
N ILE A 78 -2.11 -3.92 9.59
CA ILE A 78 -1.35 -2.97 10.38
C ILE A 78 0.08 -3.50 10.46
N ILE A 79 1.04 -2.69 10.04
CA ILE A 79 2.45 -3.06 9.98
C ILE A 79 3.26 -1.96 10.65
N THR A 80 3.97 -2.33 11.71
CA THR A 80 4.87 -1.42 12.44
C THR A 80 6.00 -0.92 11.54
N ASP A 81 6.33 0.37 11.63
CA ASP A 81 7.49 0.94 10.95
C ASP A 81 8.77 0.49 11.67
N LYS A 82 9.52 -0.42 11.05
CA LYS A 82 10.78 -0.93 11.62
C LYS A 82 11.91 0.11 11.61
N ALA A 83 11.80 1.18 10.82
CA ALA A 83 12.78 2.26 10.76
C ALA A 83 12.54 3.33 11.83
N ALA A 84 11.36 3.37 12.45
CA ALA A 84 11.05 4.29 13.54
C ALA A 84 11.88 3.99 14.81
N PRO A 85 12.03 4.94 15.75
CA PRO A 85 12.59 4.67 17.08
C PRO A 85 11.89 3.51 17.77
N LYS A 86 12.64 2.67 18.51
CA LYS A 86 12.08 1.47 19.17
C LYS A 86 10.90 1.77 20.10
N THR A 87 10.94 2.91 20.78
CA THR A 87 9.86 3.41 21.66
C THR A 87 8.60 3.87 20.93
N GLN A 88 8.61 3.83 19.59
CA GLN A 88 7.48 4.19 18.73
C GLN A 88 7.07 3.01 17.83
N GLN A 89 7.73 1.85 17.97
CA GLN A 89 7.40 0.63 17.26
C GLN A 89 6.33 -0.14 18.03
N ALA A 90 5.06 0.08 17.69
CA ALA A 90 3.95 -0.62 18.35
C ALA A 90 4.06 -2.14 18.21
N THR A 91 3.62 -2.87 19.25
CA THR A 91 3.53 -4.33 19.20
C THR A 91 2.15 -4.71 18.68
N ILE A 92 2.11 -5.47 17.59
CA ILE A 92 0.87 -5.89 16.94
C ILE A 92 0.66 -7.37 17.23
N LEU A 93 -0.52 -7.67 17.75
CA LEU A 93 -0.98 -9.00 18.14
C LEU A 93 -2.31 -9.28 17.43
N GLN A 94 -2.77 -10.52 17.53
CA GLN A 94 -4.12 -10.90 17.17
C GLN A 94 -4.87 -11.31 18.44
N THR A 95 -6.09 -10.83 18.59
CA THR A 95 -7.01 -11.28 19.65
C THR A 95 -7.49 -12.71 19.38
N GLY A 96 -8.15 -13.32 20.37
CA GLY A 96 -8.65 -14.70 20.25
C GLY A 96 -9.65 -14.91 19.10
N ASN A 97 -10.35 -13.86 18.67
CA ASN A 97 -11.27 -13.87 17.52
C ASN A 97 -10.66 -13.25 16.25
N GLY A 98 -9.33 -13.05 16.21
CA GLY A 98 -8.60 -12.63 15.02
C GLY A 98 -8.73 -11.15 14.64
N ILE A 99 -9.07 -10.29 15.60
CA ILE A 99 -8.99 -8.83 15.42
C ILE A 99 -7.55 -8.36 15.69
N PRO A 100 -6.96 -7.54 14.80
CA PRO A 100 -5.67 -6.91 15.05
C PRO A 100 -5.72 -6.06 16.33
N GLN A 101 -4.81 -6.35 17.26
CA GLN A 101 -4.62 -5.59 18.48
C GLN A 101 -3.26 -4.92 18.46
N VAL A 102 -3.25 -3.60 18.60
CA VAL A 102 -2.06 -2.78 18.76
C VAL A 102 -1.87 -2.49 20.25
N ASN A 103 -0.83 -3.09 20.84
CA ASN A 103 -0.32 -2.60 22.12
C ASN A 103 0.48 -1.31 21.87
N ILE A 104 -0.18 -0.19 22.17
CA ILE A 104 0.39 1.15 22.00
C ILE A 104 1.63 1.32 22.88
N GLN A 105 2.53 2.19 22.46
CA GLN A 105 3.78 2.46 23.17
C GLN A 105 3.57 3.29 24.42
N THR A 106 4.58 3.27 25.31
CA THR A 106 4.57 4.02 26.56
C THR A 106 4.32 5.51 26.30
N PRO A 107 3.31 6.13 26.92
CA PRO A 107 3.04 7.54 26.75
C PRO A 107 4.17 8.43 27.29
N THR A 108 4.32 9.61 26.72
CA THR A 108 5.15 10.69 27.28
C THR A 108 4.58 11.19 28.60
N SER A 109 5.31 12.08 29.30
CA SER A 109 4.81 12.75 30.51
C SER A 109 3.54 13.58 30.27
N ALA A 110 3.32 14.04 29.03
CA ALA A 110 2.09 14.72 28.61
C ALA A 110 0.94 13.74 28.32
N GLY A 111 1.18 12.43 28.38
CA GLY A 111 0.19 11.40 28.10
C GLY A 111 0.00 11.08 26.61
N VAL A 112 0.98 11.40 25.77
CA VAL A 112 0.94 11.12 24.33
C VAL A 112 1.66 9.82 24.02
N SER A 113 0.97 8.83 23.45
CA SER A 113 1.58 7.60 22.91
C SER A 113 1.76 7.75 21.41
N VAL A 114 3.00 7.72 20.94
CA VAL A 114 3.34 7.82 19.51
C VAL A 114 3.66 6.46 18.96
N ASN A 115 2.94 6.06 17.91
CA ASN A 115 3.04 4.74 17.29
C ASN A 115 3.24 4.94 15.79
N GLN A 116 4.34 4.42 15.26
CA GLN A 116 4.71 4.58 13.85
C GLN A 116 4.52 3.29 13.05
N TYR A 117 3.95 3.43 11.87
CA TYR A 117 3.52 2.32 11.01
C TYR A 117 4.03 2.51 9.59
N ALA A 118 4.44 1.42 8.95
CA ALA A 118 4.63 1.38 7.50
C ALA A 118 3.28 1.25 6.76
N GLN A 119 2.27 0.71 7.46
CA GLN A 119 0.92 0.55 6.95
C GLN A 119 -0.06 0.51 8.13
N PHE A 120 -1.20 1.19 7.99
CA PHE A 120 -2.29 1.13 8.96
C PHE A 120 -3.60 1.13 8.19
N ASP A 121 -4.04 -0.07 7.82
CA ASP A 121 -5.33 -0.34 7.19
C ASP A 121 -6.19 -1.16 8.15
N VAL A 122 -7.46 -0.80 8.22
CA VAL A 122 -8.44 -1.40 9.13
C VAL A 122 -9.52 -2.04 8.27
N GLY A 123 -9.56 -3.36 8.25
CA GLY A 123 -10.61 -4.11 7.58
C GLY A 123 -11.96 -3.97 8.29
N ASN A 124 -13.02 -4.51 7.69
CA ASN A 124 -14.40 -4.45 8.19
C ASN A 124 -14.59 -5.02 9.61
N ARG A 125 -13.74 -5.96 10.04
CA ARG A 125 -13.75 -6.52 11.41
C ARG A 125 -13.22 -5.53 12.46
N GLY A 126 -12.55 -4.47 12.04
CA GLY A 126 -11.99 -3.44 12.91
C GLY A 126 -10.58 -3.75 13.43
N ALA A 127 -10.11 -2.89 14.34
CA ALA A 127 -8.83 -2.99 15.01
C ALA A 127 -8.91 -2.41 16.43
N ILE A 128 -8.05 -2.87 17.34
CA ILE A 128 -8.02 -2.44 18.73
C ILE A 128 -6.71 -1.73 19.05
N LEU A 129 -6.79 -0.54 19.65
CA LEU A 129 -5.69 0.16 20.30
C LEU A 129 -5.75 -0.14 21.80
N ASN A 130 -4.88 -1.03 22.29
CA ASN A 130 -4.89 -1.45 23.68
C ASN A 130 -4.24 -0.39 24.58
N ASN A 131 -5.09 0.42 25.22
CA ASN A 131 -4.76 1.46 26.18
C ASN A 131 -5.08 1.02 27.63
N SER A 132 -5.02 -0.28 27.92
CA SER A 132 -5.35 -0.83 29.25
C SER A 132 -4.11 -1.29 30.01
N ARG A 133 -4.04 -1.06 31.32
CA ARG A 133 -3.00 -1.62 32.20
C ARG A 133 -3.36 -3.00 32.77
N SER A 134 -4.64 -3.34 32.75
CA SER A 134 -5.20 -4.59 33.24
C SER A 134 -5.93 -5.32 32.11
N ASN A 135 -6.26 -6.60 32.35
CA ASN A 135 -7.13 -7.32 31.43
C ASN A 135 -8.48 -6.58 31.33
N THR A 136 -8.98 -6.42 30.11
CA THR A 136 -10.20 -5.64 29.86
C THR A 136 -11.02 -6.30 28.77
N GLN A 137 -12.34 -6.11 28.84
CA GLN A 137 -13.25 -6.57 27.81
C GLN A 137 -13.42 -5.47 26.76
N THR A 138 -13.22 -5.84 25.50
CA THR A 138 -13.44 -5.00 24.32
C THR A 138 -14.68 -5.46 23.57
N GLN A 139 -15.29 -4.55 22.81
CA GLN A 139 -16.45 -4.83 21.98
C GLN A 139 -16.08 -5.67 20.76
N LEU A 140 -14.96 -5.35 20.12
CA LEU A 140 -14.50 -6.03 18.91
C LEU A 140 -13.77 -7.35 19.22
N GLY A 141 -12.90 -7.37 20.22
CA GLY A 141 -11.93 -8.44 20.47
C GLY A 141 -12.25 -9.36 21.65
N GLY A 142 -13.33 -9.10 22.38
CA GLY A 142 -13.61 -9.77 23.64
C GLY A 142 -12.57 -9.42 24.72
N TRP A 143 -12.21 -10.39 25.56
CA TRP A 143 -11.21 -10.19 26.60
C TRP A 143 -9.80 -10.08 26.03
N ILE A 144 -9.12 -8.97 26.32
CA ILE A 144 -7.72 -8.73 25.98
C ILE A 144 -6.88 -8.58 27.25
N GLN A 145 -5.60 -8.93 27.17
CA GLN A 145 -4.66 -8.74 28.26
C GLN A 145 -4.22 -7.28 28.40
N GLY A 146 -3.81 -6.89 29.62
CA GLY A 146 -3.22 -5.57 29.86
C GLY A 146 -1.98 -5.34 28.99
N ASN A 147 -1.82 -4.10 28.52
CA ASN A 147 -0.69 -3.69 27.71
C ASN A 147 0.57 -3.49 28.60
N PRO A 148 1.63 -4.29 28.41
CA PRO A 148 2.84 -4.22 29.23
C PRO A 148 3.62 -2.90 29.06
N TRP A 149 3.36 -2.12 28.01
CA TRP A 149 4.03 -0.84 27.76
C TRP A 149 3.48 0.31 28.62
N LEU A 150 2.36 0.12 29.33
CA LEU A 150 1.65 1.19 30.05
C LEU A 150 1.93 1.20 31.56
N THR A 151 3.10 0.72 31.98
CA THR A 151 3.48 0.67 33.41
C THR A 151 3.41 2.04 34.09
N ARG A 152 3.68 3.12 33.33
CA ARG A 152 3.70 4.52 33.78
C ARG A 152 2.34 5.24 33.68
N GLY A 153 1.31 4.56 33.18
CA GLY A 153 0.00 5.16 32.93
C GLY A 153 -0.48 4.92 31.50
N GLU A 154 -1.78 5.06 31.31
CA GLU A 154 -2.42 4.99 29.99
C GLU A 154 -2.28 6.32 29.22
N ALA A 155 -2.40 6.25 27.90
CA ALA A 155 -2.38 7.41 27.04
C ALA A 155 -3.65 8.24 27.20
N ARG A 156 -3.50 9.57 27.13
CA ARG A 156 -4.60 10.51 26.87
C ARG A 156 -4.80 10.72 25.38
N VAL A 157 -3.72 10.68 24.60
CA VAL A 157 -3.72 10.81 23.14
C VAL A 157 -2.91 9.66 22.54
N VAL A 158 -3.52 8.92 21.63
CA VAL A 158 -2.88 7.84 20.86
C VAL A 158 -2.67 8.35 19.44
N VAL A 159 -1.42 8.64 19.11
CA VAL A 159 -1.03 9.06 17.76
C VAL A 159 -0.56 7.85 16.98
N ASN A 160 -1.27 7.57 15.89
CA ASN A 160 -0.91 6.57 14.90
C ASN A 160 -0.40 7.31 13.67
N GLN A 161 0.91 7.31 13.47
CA GLN A 161 1.58 7.98 12.37
C GLN A 161 2.03 6.96 11.33
N ILE A 162 1.60 7.15 10.10
CA ILE A 162 1.88 6.23 9.00
C ILE A 162 2.93 6.87 8.10
N ASN A 163 4.06 6.17 7.95
CA ASN A 163 5.15 6.50 7.04
C ASN A 163 5.04 5.60 5.81
N SER A 164 4.08 5.90 4.94
CA SER A 164 3.82 5.17 3.71
C SER A 164 3.68 6.10 2.52
N SER A 165 3.89 5.56 1.32
CA SER A 165 3.49 6.20 0.06
C SER A 165 2.03 5.93 -0.31
N HIS A 166 1.31 5.12 0.47
CA HIS A 166 -0.06 4.69 0.17
C HIS A 166 -1.06 5.24 1.21
N PRO A 167 -2.28 5.62 0.79
CA PRO A 167 -3.32 6.04 1.70
C PRO A 167 -3.75 4.91 2.65
N SER A 168 -4.14 5.27 3.87
CA SER A 168 -4.75 4.34 4.82
C SER A 168 -6.18 4.01 4.40
N GLN A 169 -6.55 2.73 4.40
CA GLN A 169 -7.91 2.24 4.16
C GLN A 169 -8.59 1.93 5.50
N LEU A 170 -9.62 2.68 5.85
CA LEU A 170 -10.34 2.55 7.12
C LEU A 170 -11.77 2.06 6.85
N ASN A 171 -11.93 0.74 6.81
CA ASN A 171 -13.16 0.05 6.42
C ASN A 171 -13.93 -0.56 7.60
N GLY A 172 -13.48 -0.34 8.83
CA GLY A 172 -14.11 -0.83 10.05
C GLY A 172 -13.74 -0.01 11.28
N TYR A 173 -14.25 -0.41 12.45
CA TYR A 173 -14.09 0.37 13.68
C TYR A 173 -12.70 0.25 14.28
N ILE A 174 -12.21 1.37 14.83
CA ILE A 174 -11.00 1.43 15.66
C ILE A 174 -11.46 1.59 17.12
N GLU A 175 -11.22 0.57 17.94
CA GLU A 175 -11.60 0.57 19.34
C GLU A 175 -10.42 0.91 20.24
N VAL A 176 -10.60 1.82 21.19
CA VAL A 176 -9.65 1.99 22.31
C VAL A 176 -10.00 1.01 23.42
N GLY A 177 -9.19 -0.04 23.60
CA GLY A 177 -9.35 -0.99 24.69
C GLY A 177 -8.87 -0.39 26.02
N GLY A 178 -9.70 -0.45 27.06
CA GLY A 178 -9.37 0.09 28.39
C GLY A 178 -9.70 1.57 28.54
N ARG A 179 -8.72 2.38 28.96
CA ARG A 179 -8.98 3.79 29.27
C ARG A 179 -9.26 4.60 28.00
N ARG A 180 -10.39 5.31 27.99
CA ARG A 180 -10.80 6.23 26.92
C ARG A 180 -9.71 7.25 26.60
N ALA A 181 -9.45 7.49 25.31
CA ALA A 181 -8.40 8.39 24.84
C ALA A 181 -8.78 9.09 23.51
N GLU A 182 -8.05 10.15 23.15
CA GLU A 182 -8.08 10.69 21.80
C GLU A 182 -7.30 9.79 20.84
N VAL A 183 -7.82 9.61 19.62
CA VAL A 183 -7.17 8.83 18.57
C VAL A 183 -6.85 9.74 17.39
N VAL A 184 -5.59 9.73 16.97
CA VAL A 184 -5.11 10.43 15.80
C VAL A 184 -4.62 9.41 14.79
N ILE A 185 -5.14 9.45 13.56
CA ILE A 185 -4.62 8.70 12.41
C ILE A 185 -4.02 9.72 11.44
N ALA A 186 -2.69 9.67 11.29
CA ALA A 186 -1.94 10.62 10.49
C ALA A 186 -1.20 9.91 9.35
N ASN A 187 -1.70 10.07 8.12
CA ASN A 187 -1.07 9.50 6.93
C ASN A 187 -0.93 10.58 5.83
N PRO A 188 0.28 11.11 5.61
CA PRO A 188 0.53 12.11 4.58
C PRO A 188 0.24 11.68 3.14
N ALA A 189 0.18 10.37 2.86
CA ALA A 189 -0.19 9.87 1.55
C ALA A 189 -1.70 9.92 1.29
N GLY A 190 -2.52 10.00 2.34
CA GLY A 190 -3.97 10.10 2.25
C GLY A 190 -4.70 9.17 3.22
N ILE A 191 -6.02 9.37 3.33
CA ILE A 191 -6.91 8.53 4.14
C ILE A 191 -8.18 8.25 3.34
N ALA A 192 -8.57 7.00 3.21
CA ALA A 192 -9.86 6.59 2.66
C ALA A 192 -10.66 5.89 3.75
N VAL A 193 -11.91 6.29 3.94
CA VAL A 193 -12.82 5.69 4.92
C VAL A 193 -14.03 5.12 4.19
N ASN A 194 -14.39 3.89 4.47
CA ASN A 194 -15.57 3.24 3.91
C ASN A 194 -16.21 2.30 4.94
N GLY A 195 -17.03 2.85 5.85
CA GLY A 195 -17.62 2.11 6.96
C GLY A 195 -16.72 2.07 8.20
N GLY A 196 -15.75 2.97 8.28
CA GLY A 196 -14.93 3.15 9.46
C GLY A 196 -15.67 3.84 10.59
N GLY A 197 -15.20 3.67 11.82
CA GLY A 197 -15.74 4.34 13.00
C GLY A 197 -14.80 4.21 14.19
N PHE A 198 -15.19 4.75 15.34
CA PHE A 198 -14.38 4.70 16.56
C PHE A 198 -15.21 4.26 17.75
N ILE A 199 -14.63 3.41 18.61
CA ILE A 199 -15.25 2.95 19.85
C ILE A 199 -14.37 3.40 21.02
N ASN A 200 -15.00 3.95 22.06
CA ASN A 200 -14.30 4.40 23.27
C ASN A 200 -13.19 5.44 22.99
N ALA A 201 -13.37 6.26 21.95
CA ALA A 201 -12.51 7.40 21.67
C ALA A 201 -13.18 8.69 22.14
N SER A 202 -12.47 9.56 22.87
CA SER A 202 -12.99 10.89 23.22
C SER A 202 -12.98 11.84 22.03
N ARG A 203 -12.00 11.68 21.15
CA ARG A 203 -11.87 12.45 19.91
C ARG A 203 -11.23 11.58 18.86
N ALA A 204 -11.72 11.67 17.63
CA ALA A 204 -11.08 11.08 16.47
C ALA A 204 -10.53 12.18 15.55
N THR A 205 -9.26 12.12 15.20
CA THR A 205 -8.64 13.01 14.21
C THR A 205 -8.06 12.20 13.07
N LEU A 206 -8.60 12.40 11.86
CA LEU A 206 -8.04 11.87 10.62
C LEU A 206 -7.28 13.00 9.93
N THR A 207 -6.00 12.80 9.62
CA THR A 207 -5.18 13.87 9.06
C THR A 207 -4.17 13.39 8.03
N THR A 208 -3.92 14.22 7.02
CA THR A 208 -2.77 14.06 6.10
C THR A 208 -1.56 14.90 6.52
N GLY A 209 -1.66 15.58 7.66
CA GLY A 209 -0.54 16.30 8.26
C GLY A 209 0.39 15.39 9.02
N GLN A 210 1.69 15.71 8.99
CA GLN A 210 2.66 15.10 9.89
C GLN A 210 2.50 15.68 11.30
N PRO A 211 2.30 14.85 12.34
CA PRO A 211 2.26 15.30 13.72
C PRO A 211 3.53 16.07 14.10
N GLN A 212 3.39 17.13 14.87
CA GLN A 212 4.50 17.88 15.43
C GLN A 212 4.52 17.68 16.95
N TYR A 213 5.72 17.51 17.49
CA TYR A 213 5.91 17.26 18.91
C TYR A 213 6.89 18.30 19.48
N GLN A 214 6.53 18.87 20.62
CA GLN A 214 7.39 19.83 21.34
C GLN A 214 7.52 19.36 22.79
N ALA A 215 8.75 19.11 23.24
CA ALA A 215 9.05 18.63 24.59
C ALA A 215 8.23 17.38 25.02
N GLY A 216 7.87 16.50 24.06
CA GLY A 216 7.09 15.29 24.31
C GLY A 216 5.57 15.51 24.36
N ASP A 217 5.09 16.74 24.19
CA ASP A 217 3.68 17.05 23.98
C ASP A 217 3.33 17.12 22.48
N PHE A 218 2.06 16.92 22.18
CA PHE A 218 1.50 16.99 20.84
C PHE A 218 1.11 18.45 20.52
N SER A 219 1.85 19.10 19.63
CA SER A 219 1.72 20.56 19.39
C SER A 219 0.89 20.92 18.15
N GLY A 220 0.65 19.98 17.24
CA GLY A 220 -0.19 20.21 16.05
C GLY A 220 0.20 19.33 14.85
N PHE A 221 -0.17 19.80 13.65
CA PHE A 221 0.08 19.09 12.40
C PHE A 221 0.70 20.00 11.34
N LYS A 222 1.70 19.48 10.63
CA LYS A 222 2.23 20.09 9.41
C LYS A 222 1.61 19.42 8.19
N ILE A 223 0.62 20.07 7.59
CA ILE A 223 -0.09 19.58 6.41
C ILE A 223 0.60 20.09 5.15
N ARG A 224 0.96 19.19 4.24
CA ARG A 224 1.62 19.54 2.97
C ARG A 224 0.85 19.05 1.75
N GLN A 225 0.27 17.85 1.84
CA GLN A 225 -0.34 17.15 0.72
C GLN A 225 -1.28 16.06 1.25
N GLY A 226 -1.82 15.23 0.34
CA GLY A 226 -2.71 14.13 0.65
C GLY A 226 -4.17 14.57 0.72
N ASN A 227 -5.07 13.66 0.36
CA ASN A 227 -6.51 13.84 0.47
C ASN A 227 -7.11 12.91 1.53
N ALA A 228 -8.32 13.25 1.99
CA ALA A 228 -9.16 12.34 2.73
C ALA A 228 -10.45 12.11 1.95
N VAL A 229 -10.84 10.85 1.79
CA VAL A 229 -12.05 10.44 1.07
C VAL A 229 -12.93 9.68 2.04
N ILE A 230 -14.18 10.12 2.18
CA ILE A 230 -15.23 9.36 2.87
C ILE A 230 -16.12 8.78 1.78
N ALA A 231 -16.12 7.45 1.66
CA ALA A 231 -16.77 6.69 0.59
C ALA A 231 -18.11 6.08 1.05
N GLY A 232 -18.66 5.16 0.25
CA GLY A 232 -20.04 4.70 0.27
C GLY A 232 -20.67 4.36 1.63
N HIS A 233 -19.96 3.68 2.53
CA HIS A 233 -20.47 3.33 3.86
C HIS A 233 -20.22 4.40 4.93
N GLY A 234 -19.56 5.50 4.58
CA GLY A 234 -19.38 6.66 5.44
C GLY A 234 -18.32 6.49 6.54
N LEU A 235 -18.38 7.41 7.50
CA LEU A 235 -17.62 7.41 8.75
C LEU A 235 -18.62 7.51 9.91
N ASP A 236 -18.63 6.53 10.82
CA ASP A 236 -19.45 6.56 12.02
C ASP A 236 -18.73 7.31 13.17
N ALA A 237 -19.30 8.44 13.56
CA ALA A 237 -18.77 9.32 14.60
C ALA A 237 -19.63 9.35 15.87
N ARG A 238 -20.67 8.50 15.98
CA ARG A 238 -21.69 8.57 17.06
C ARG A 238 -21.12 8.36 18.46
N ASP A 239 -20.11 7.52 18.60
CA ASP A 239 -19.51 7.16 19.89
C ASP A 239 -18.30 8.04 20.26
N THR A 240 -18.06 9.10 19.48
CA THR A 240 -17.00 10.10 19.74
C THR A 240 -17.60 11.45 20.10
N ASP A 241 -16.98 12.16 21.05
CA ASP A 241 -17.46 13.52 21.40
C ASP A 241 -17.18 14.51 20.25
N PHE A 242 -16.08 14.28 19.52
CA PHE A 242 -15.66 15.10 18.40
C PHE A 242 -14.92 14.28 17.33
N THR A 243 -15.21 14.58 16.08
CA THR A 243 -14.45 14.08 14.93
C THR A 243 -13.88 15.24 14.12
N ARG A 244 -12.60 15.16 13.75
CA ARG A 244 -11.89 16.17 12.96
C ARG A 244 -11.22 15.51 11.76
N ILE A 245 -11.42 16.09 10.58
CA ILE A 245 -10.72 15.71 9.35
C ILE A 245 -9.83 16.88 8.92
N LEU A 246 -8.54 16.64 8.74
CA LEU A 246 -7.53 17.64 8.40
C LEU A 246 -6.75 17.25 7.15
N VAL A 247 -6.92 18.00 6.07
CA VAL A 247 -6.29 17.69 4.79
C VAL A 247 -5.69 18.93 4.16
N CYS A 248 -4.81 18.73 3.18
CA CYS A 248 -4.32 19.85 2.38
C CYS A 248 -5.48 20.45 1.60
N GLN A 249 -5.63 21.78 1.65
CA GLN A 249 -6.60 22.48 0.82
C GLN A 249 -6.06 22.59 -0.60
N GLN A 250 -6.67 21.87 -1.54
CA GLN A 250 -6.35 22.02 -2.96
C GLN A 250 -6.98 23.34 -3.44
N ASN A 251 -6.18 24.37 -3.69
CA ASN A 251 -6.68 25.60 -4.32
C ASN A 251 -7.16 25.26 -5.73
N HIS A 252 -8.47 25.27 -5.92
CA HIS A 252 -9.10 25.21 -7.23
C HIS A 252 -8.91 26.59 -7.89
N LEU A 253 -7.79 26.78 -8.59
CA LEU A 253 -7.62 27.92 -9.50
C LEU A 253 -8.42 27.60 -10.76
N ASP A 254 -9.74 27.80 -10.69
CA ASP A 254 -10.54 27.88 -11.90
C ASP A 254 -10.18 29.14 -12.68
N GLN A 255 -9.97 28.90 -13.96
CA GLN A 255 -9.65 29.84 -15.01
C GLN A 255 -10.74 30.90 -15.11
N TYR A 256 -10.61 32.05 -14.45
CA TYR A 256 -11.37 33.24 -14.82
C TYR A 256 -10.61 33.99 -15.93
N GLY A 257 -11.05 33.71 -17.16
CA GLY A 257 -10.91 34.48 -18.40
C GLY A 257 -9.84 35.57 -18.47
N ARG A 258 -8.82 35.30 -19.31
CA ARG A 258 -8.27 36.34 -20.18
C ARG A 258 -9.42 37.02 -20.92
N THR A 259 -9.69 38.28 -20.61
CA THR A 259 -10.19 39.23 -21.61
C THR A 259 -9.15 40.31 -21.78
N SER A 260 -8.37 40.16 -22.87
CA SER A 260 -7.69 41.27 -23.53
C SER A 260 -8.70 42.40 -23.75
N ARG A 261 -8.34 43.61 -23.32
CA ARG A 261 -8.81 44.84 -23.96
C ARG A 261 -7.59 45.70 -24.27
N HIS A 262 -7.11 45.56 -25.50
CA HIS A 262 -6.55 46.69 -26.22
C HIS A 262 -7.70 47.61 -26.60
N SER A 263 -7.61 48.87 -26.18
CA SER A 263 -8.14 50.05 -26.87
C SER A 263 -7.33 51.23 -26.37
#